data_AF-A0A1V5LC09-F1
#
_entry.id   AF-A0A1V5LC09-F1
#
_cell.length_a   1.000
_cell.length_b   1.000
_cell.length_c   1.000
_cell.angle_alpha   90.00
_cell.angle_beta   90.00
_cell.angle_gamma   90.00
#
_symmetry.space_group_name_H-M   'P 1'
#
loop_
_entity.id
_entity.type
_entity.pdbx_description
1 polymer ?
#
loop_
_entity_poly.entity_id
_entity_poly.type
_entity_poly.pdbx_seq_one_letter_code
_entity_poly.pdbx_strand_id
1 'polypeptide(L)'
;MYLLERVKVPKEMLADGEDPNSEWGVWKLIESTVTDEELKNIEDIYGIKFPIIIKAFLSTYHHLFDYPIGDNGVNKKLNGFKMPYNHHLTANNMLPFAWDKDNCFIRFVDLTNMPDEEKCPVFEIDHEYLFDIMYDAEANGEIVNKEQLLRYMRPVSDNFYKYLDNIYNDLDK
;
A
#
# COMPACT_ATOMS: atom_id res chain seq x y z
N MET A 1 9.58 -10.41 13.91
CA MET A 1 8.85 -11.57 13.36
C MET A 1 7.37 -11.32 13.56
N TYR A 2 6.60 -11.13 12.49
CA TYR A 2 5.17 -10.89 12.61
C TYR A 2 4.44 -12.22 12.78
N LEU A 3 3.78 -12.41 13.90
CA LEU A 3 2.90 -13.56 14.13
C LEU A 3 1.53 -13.24 13.55
N LEU A 4 0.94 -14.19 12.83
CA LEU A 4 -0.45 -14.14 12.42
C LEU A 4 -1.15 -15.38 12.97
N GLU A 5 -2.46 -15.31 13.16
CA GLU A 5 -3.24 -16.52 13.40
C GLU A 5 -2.90 -17.52 12.31
N ARG A 6 -2.52 -18.74 12.70
CA ARG A 6 -1.99 -19.76 11.78
C ARG A 6 -2.92 -20.00 10.60
N VAL A 7 -4.23 -19.97 10.84
CA VAL A 7 -5.27 -20.15 9.81
C VAL A 7 -5.27 -19.06 8.73
N LYS A 8 -4.67 -17.88 9.01
CA LYS A 8 -4.54 -16.76 8.08
C LYS A 8 -3.23 -16.84 7.26
N VAL A 9 -2.28 -17.68 7.64
CA VAL A 9 -1.00 -17.85 6.91
C VAL A 9 -1.16 -18.92 5.83
N PRO A 10 -0.93 -18.59 4.53
CA PRO A 10 -0.89 -19.60 3.48
C PRO A 10 0.15 -20.68 3.77
N LYS A 11 -0.17 -21.94 3.45
CA LYS A 11 0.68 -23.09 3.79
C LYS A 11 2.10 -22.95 3.24
N GLU A 12 2.23 -22.42 2.03
CA GLU A 12 3.48 -22.17 1.31
C GLU A 12 4.35 -21.12 2.01
N MET A 13 3.70 -20.22 2.76
CA MET A 13 4.34 -19.12 3.46
C MET A 13 4.60 -19.42 4.94
N LEU A 14 4.20 -20.58 5.47
CA LEU A 14 4.57 -21.00 6.83
C LEU A 14 6.08 -21.23 6.91
N ALA A 15 6.71 -20.76 7.98
CA ALA A 15 8.11 -21.01 8.24
C ALA A 15 8.38 -22.50 8.50
N ASP A 16 9.58 -22.95 8.15
CA ASP A 16 9.96 -24.35 8.29
C ASP A 16 10.14 -24.70 9.78
N GLY A 17 9.59 -25.84 10.21
CA GLY A 17 9.68 -26.30 11.60
C GLY A 17 8.63 -25.73 12.56
N GLU A 18 7.66 -24.96 12.06
CA GLU A 18 6.55 -24.43 12.87
C GLU A 18 5.68 -25.54 13.48
N ASP A 19 5.28 -25.37 14.74
CA ASP A 19 4.39 -26.31 15.44
C ASP A 19 3.01 -26.32 14.76
N PRO A 20 2.57 -27.47 14.19
CA PRO A 20 1.27 -27.58 13.55
C PRO A 20 0.08 -27.32 14.47
N ASN A 21 0.28 -27.39 15.79
CA ASN A 21 -0.75 -27.17 16.80
C ASN A 21 -0.75 -25.75 17.39
N SER A 22 0.20 -24.90 16.99
CA SER A 22 0.24 -23.49 17.42
C SER A 22 -0.94 -22.71 16.84
N GLU A 23 -1.57 -21.89 17.68
CA GLU A 23 -2.57 -20.91 17.24
C GLU A 23 -1.96 -19.82 16.34
N TRP A 24 -0.66 -19.53 16.53
CA TRP A 24 0.09 -18.53 15.79
C TRP A 24 1.03 -19.19 14.80
N GLY A 25 1.05 -18.72 13.56
CA GLY A 25 1.99 -19.16 12.53
C GLY A 25 3.07 -18.10 12.31
N VAL A 26 4.33 -18.52 12.41
CA VAL A 26 5.44 -17.77 11.83
C VAL A 26 5.41 -17.94 10.33
N TRP A 27 5.51 -16.84 9.61
CA TRP A 27 5.56 -16.84 8.16
C TRP A 27 6.93 -16.41 7.64
N LYS A 28 7.23 -16.82 6.40
CA LYS A 28 8.44 -16.47 5.66
C LYS A 28 8.07 -15.75 4.35
N LEU A 29 9.00 -14.93 3.87
CA LEU A 29 8.96 -14.42 2.51
C LEU A 29 9.17 -15.57 1.53
N ILE A 30 8.44 -15.55 0.42
CA ILE A 30 8.66 -16.44 -0.71
C ILE A 30 8.67 -15.61 -2.00
N GLU A 31 9.32 -16.11 -3.04
CA GLU A 31 9.40 -15.40 -4.32
C GLU A 31 8.00 -15.02 -4.83
N SER A 32 7.87 -13.77 -5.30
CA SER A 32 6.60 -13.28 -5.81
C SER A 32 6.26 -13.94 -7.14
N THR A 33 4.97 -14.21 -7.33
CA THR A 33 4.39 -14.63 -8.62
C THR A 33 3.57 -13.51 -9.26
N VAL A 34 3.73 -12.28 -8.78
CA VAL A 34 3.17 -11.07 -9.39
C VAL A 34 3.87 -10.81 -10.72
N THR A 35 3.09 -10.73 -11.79
CA THR A 35 3.60 -10.50 -13.15
C THR A 35 3.53 -9.03 -13.56
N ASP A 36 4.35 -8.64 -14.54
CA ASP A 36 4.28 -7.30 -15.16
C ASP A 36 2.90 -7.02 -15.77
N GLU A 37 2.21 -8.05 -16.29
CA GLU A 37 0.85 -7.92 -16.83
C GLU A 37 -0.16 -7.59 -15.71
N GLU A 38 -0.04 -8.26 -14.55
CA GLU A 38 -0.88 -7.94 -13.39
C GLU A 38 -0.66 -6.51 -12.90
N LEU A 39 0.60 -6.04 -12.84
CA LEU A 39 0.91 -4.66 -12.46
C LEU A 39 0.38 -3.67 -13.49
N LYS A 40 0.59 -3.93 -14.79
CA LYS A 40 0.08 -3.10 -15.88
C LYS A 40 -1.45 -2.98 -15.85
N ASN A 41 -2.16 -4.07 -15.56
CA ASN A 41 -3.61 -4.04 -15.44
C ASN A 41 -4.07 -3.09 -14.34
N ILE A 42 -3.35 -3.01 -13.20
CA ILE A 42 -3.69 -2.05 -12.15
C ILE A 42 -3.32 -0.62 -12.55
N GLU A 43 -2.15 -0.40 -13.17
CA GLU A 43 -1.79 0.91 -13.72
C GLU A 43 -2.86 1.44 -14.68
N ASP A 44 -3.40 0.56 -15.55
CA ASP A 44 -4.45 0.90 -16.51
C ASP A 44 -5.78 1.22 -15.82
N ILE A 45 -6.15 0.49 -14.75
CA ILE A 45 -7.35 0.79 -13.94
C ILE A 45 -7.18 2.12 -13.19
N TYR A 46 -6.00 2.37 -12.63
CA TYR A 46 -5.74 3.54 -11.80
C TYR A 46 -5.47 4.80 -12.63
N GLY A 47 -5.13 4.64 -13.91
CA GLY A 47 -4.75 5.73 -14.81
C GLY A 47 -3.39 6.34 -14.50
N ILE A 48 -2.53 5.65 -13.73
CA ILE A 48 -1.20 6.14 -13.31
C ILE A 48 -0.14 5.06 -13.47
N LYS A 49 1.10 5.48 -13.75
CA LYS A 49 2.27 4.60 -13.80
C LYS A 49 2.88 4.45 -12.42
N PHE A 50 3.22 3.22 -12.06
CA PHE A 50 3.82 2.94 -10.76
C PHE A 50 5.31 3.28 -10.78
N PRO A 51 5.82 3.88 -9.68
CA PRO A 51 7.25 3.91 -9.41
C PRO A 51 7.88 2.52 -9.57
N ILE A 52 9.08 2.49 -10.13
CA ILE A 52 9.92 1.30 -10.25
C ILE A 52 10.12 0.65 -8.90
N ILE A 53 10.36 1.42 -7.83
CA ILE A 53 10.52 0.86 -6.48
C ILE A 53 9.27 0.14 -5.98
N ILE A 54 8.07 0.66 -6.27
CA ILE A 54 6.82 0.02 -5.88
C ILE A 54 6.62 -1.27 -6.67
N LYS A 55 6.88 -1.24 -7.99
CA LYS A 55 6.81 -2.45 -8.82
C LYS A 55 7.77 -3.52 -8.30
N ALA A 56 9.03 -3.15 -8.04
CA ALA A 56 10.04 -4.05 -7.50
C ALA A 56 9.61 -4.62 -6.14
N PHE A 57 9.08 -3.80 -5.24
CA PHE A 57 8.59 -4.25 -3.93
C PHE A 57 7.49 -5.33 -4.08
N LEU A 58 6.50 -5.09 -4.94
CA LEU A 58 5.38 -6.01 -5.17
C LEU A 58 5.77 -7.29 -5.94
N SER A 59 6.80 -7.23 -6.79
CA SER A 59 7.24 -8.32 -7.65
C SER A 59 8.44 -9.12 -7.15
N THR A 60 9.06 -8.74 -6.03
CA THR A 60 10.20 -9.49 -5.48
C THR A 60 9.75 -10.62 -4.57
N TYR A 61 8.93 -10.33 -3.56
CA TYR A 61 8.45 -11.34 -2.60
C TYR A 61 6.96 -11.22 -2.33
N HIS A 62 6.32 -12.37 -2.13
CA HIS A 62 5.08 -12.41 -1.37
C HIS A 62 5.36 -12.17 0.10
N HIS A 63 4.55 -11.32 0.73
CA HIS A 63 4.66 -10.95 2.13
C HIS A 63 3.30 -10.80 2.79
N LEU A 64 3.26 -10.97 4.11
CA LEU A 64 2.07 -10.74 4.93
C LEU A 64 2.27 -9.55 5.87
N PHE A 65 3.10 -8.59 5.48
CA PHE A 65 3.09 -7.26 6.08
C PHE A 65 1.72 -6.66 5.85
N ASP A 66 0.93 -6.49 6.91
CA ASP A 66 -0.39 -5.88 6.81
C ASP A 66 -0.22 -4.35 6.83
N TYR A 67 -0.23 -3.71 7.99
CA TYR A 67 0.34 -2.39 8.13
C TYR A 67 1.89 -2.50 8.22
N PRO A 68 2.65 -1.52 7.74
CA PRO A 68 2.21 -0.25 7.11
C PRO A 68 2.23 -0.24 5.56
N ILE A 69 2.39 -1.38 4.88
CA ILE A 69 2.66 -1.42 3.42
C ILE A 69 1.58 -2.17 2.61
N GLY A 70 0.69 -2.90 3.27
CA GLY A 70 -0.38 -3.70 2.67
C GLY A 70 0.08 -5.13 2.36
N ASP A 71 -0.80 -6.12 2.58
CA ASP A 71 -0.49 -7.52 2.33
C ASP A 71 -0.32 -7.86 0.83
N ASN A 72 0.57 -8.80 0.54
CA ASN A 72 0.80 -9.33 -0.81
C ASN A 72 1.03 -10.85 -0.73
N GLY A 73 0.11 -11.56 -0.07
CA GLY A 73 0.20 -13.01 0.11
C GLY A 73 -0.12 -13.80 -1.15
N VAL A 74 0.35 -15.05 -1.24
CA VAL A 74 0.12 -15.95 -2.40
C VAL A 74 -1.35 -16.14 -2.75
N ASN A 75 -2.23 -16.20 -1.75
CA ASN A 75 -3.68 -16.39 -1.94
C ASN A 75 -4.42 -15.07 -2.19
N LYS A 76 -3.78 -13.93 -1.94
CA LYS A 76 -4.36 -12.59 -1.99
C LYS A 76 -3.38 -11.61 -2.64
N LYS A 77 -2.88 -11.96 -3.82
CA LYS A 77 -1.89 -11.16 -4.54
C LYS A 77 -2.40 -9.73 -4.75
N LEU A 78 -1.56 -8.76 -4.40
CA LEU A 78 -1.81 -7.32 -4.56
C LEU A 78 -3.08 -6.82 -3.81
N ASN A 79 -3.68 -7.62 -2.93
CA ASN A 79 -4.94 -7.24 -2.30
C ASN A 79 -4.76 -6.04 -1.37
N GLY A 80 -3.78 -6.06 -0.48
CA GLY A 80 -3.50 -4.96 0.43
C GLY A 80 -3.12 -3.67 -0.29
N PHE A 81 -2.47 -3.79 -1.45
CA PHE A 81 -2.19 -2.65 -2.33
C PHE A 81 -3.44 -2.11 -3.03
N LYS A 82 -4.40 -2.98 -3.38
CA LYS A 82 -5.65 -2.60 -4.05
C LYS A 82 -6.70 -2.02 -3.11
N MET A 83 -6.72 -2.46 -1.86
CA MET A 83 -7.69 -2.03 -0.85
C MET A 83 -7.77 -0.51 -0.63
N PRO A 84 -6.67 0.26 -0.60
CA PRO A 84 -6.72 1.71 -0.43
C PRO A 84 -7.00 2.47 -1.73
N TYR A 85 -7.34 1.79 -2.83
CA TYR A 85 -7.63 2.45 -4.10
C TYR A 85 -8.68 3.54 -3.95
N ASN A 86 -8.34 4.71 -4.47
CA ASN A 86 -9.23 5.86 -4.48
C ASN A 86 -9.04 6.64 -5.78
N HIS A 87 -10.10 6.73 -6.58
CA HIS A 87 -10.02 7.33 -7.91
C HIS A 87 -9.84 8.86 -7.88
N HIS A 88 -10.23 9.55 -6.79
CA HIS A 88 -9.93 10.97 -6.62
C HIS A 88 -8.46 11.20 -6.33
N LEU A 89 -7.80 10.31 -5.57
CA LEU A 89 -6.35 10.37 -5.37
C LEU A 89 -5.61 10.10 -6.70
N THR A 90 -5.97 9.04 -7.43
CA THR A 90 -5.25 8.69 -8.67
C THR A 90 -5.46 9.73 -9.76
N ALA A 91 -6.64 10.36 -9.85
CA ALA A 91 -6.90 11.49 -10.75
C ALA A 91 -6.00 12.71 -10.48
N ASN A 92 -5.41 12.82 -9.28
CA ASN A 92 -4.46 13.87 -8.90
C ASN A 92 -3.00 13.39 -8.89
N ASN A 93 -2.68 12.31 -9.61
CA ASN A 93 -1.36 11.67 -9.63
C ASN A 93 -0.87 11.25 -8.24
N MET A 94 -1.77 10.79 -7.38
CA MET A 94 -1.45 10.26 -6.06
C MET A 94 -1.74 8.76 -6.03
N LEU A 95 -0.73 7.96 -5.71
CA LEU A 95 -0.83 6.49 -5.70
C LEU A 95 -1.08 5.97 -4.29
N PRO A 96 -2.32 5.61 -3.92
CA PRO A 96 -2.58 4.92 -2.67
C PRO A 96 -1.96 3.52 -2.65
N PHE A 97 -1.42 3.13 -1.50
CA PHE A 97 -0.75 1.83 -1.37
C PHE A 97 -1.00 1.10 -0.04
N ALA A 98 -1.40 1.80 1.04
CA ALA A 98 -1.75 1.13 2.29
C ALA A 98 -2.78 1.91 3.12
N TRP A 99 -3.50 1.18 3.98
CA TRP A 99 -4.14 1.75 5.17
C TRP A 99 -3.14 1.74 6.34
N ASP A 100 -3.32 2.65 7.30
CA ASP A 100 -2.61 2.57 8.57
C ASP A 100 -3.18 1.46 9.47
N LYS A 101 -2.55 1.25 10.62
CA LYS A 101 -2.89 0.15 11.54
C LYS A 101 -4.33 0.20 12.03
N ASP A 102 -4.85 1.39 12.27
CA ASP A 102 -6.19 1.59 12.84
C ASP A 102 -7.26 1.78 11.76
N ASN A 103 -6.89 1.69 10.47
CA ASN A 103 -7.74 1.98 9.31
C ASN A 103 -8.34 3.39 9.33
N CYS A 104 -7.63 4.34 9.93
CA CYS A 104 -8.01 5.75 9.97
C CYS A 104 -7.45 6.52 8.76
N PHE A 105 -6.28 6.14 8.26
CA PHE A 105 -5.55 6.88 7.24
C PHE A 105 -5.26 6.04 6.01
N ILE A 106 -5.44 6.65 4.84
CA ILE A 106 -4.94 6.13 3.57
C ILE A 106 -3.58 6.76 3.29
N ARG A 107 -2.57 5.93 3.03
CA ARG A 107 -1.22 6.34 2.64
C ARG A 107 -1.03 6.25 1.14
N PHE A 108 -0.36 7.25 0.59
CA PHE A 108 -0.13 7.35 -0.84
C PHE A 108 1.16 8.10 -1.17
N VAL A 109 1.68 7.84 -2.37
CA VAL A 109 2.82 8.56 -2.93
C VAL A 109 2.32 9.66 -3.86
N ASP A 110 2.76 10.91 -3.67
CA ASP A 110 2.53 11.97 -4.66
C ASP A 110 3.52 11.80 -5.82
N LEU A 111 3.00 11.41 -6.99
CA LEU A 111 3.77 11.10 -8.19
C LEU A 111 4.03 12.32 -9.07
N THR A 112 3.72 13.54 -8.60
CA THR A 112 3.90 14.78 -9.39
C THR A 112 5.33 14.96 -9.92
N ASN A 113 6.33 14.44 -9.20
CA ASN A 113 7.74 14.58 -9.55
C ASN A 113 8.30 13.38 -10.34
N MET A 114 7.47 12.44 -10.77
CA MET A 114 7.91 11.35 -11.65
C MET A 114 8.54 11.90 -12.94
N PRO A 115 9.63 11.30 -13.44
CA PRO A 115 10.21 10.00 -13.03
C PRO A 115 11.22 10.07 -11.88
N ASP A 116 11.40 11.21 -11.21
CA ASP A 116 12.33 11.36 -10.07
C ASP A 116 11.68 10.84 -8.77
N GLU A 117 11.73 9.53 -8.56
CA GLU A 117 11.07 8.85 -7.43
C GLU A 117 11.57 9.30 -6.06
N GLU A 118 12.81 9.76 -5.94
CA GLU A 118 13.37 10.29 -4.69
C GLU A 118 12.72 11.62 -4.27
N LYS A 119 12.04 12.29 -5.21
CA LYS A 119 11.27 13.51 -4.98
C LYS A 119 9.75 13.27 -4.93
N CYS A 120 9.31 12.02 -4.85
CA CYS A 120 7.89 11.67 -4.75
C CYS A 120 7.54 11.38 -3.28
N PRO A 121 7.04 12.37 -2.51
CA PRO A 121 6.79 12.21 -1.07
C PRO A 121 5.63 11.27 -0.78
N VAL A 122 5.67 10.67 0.41
CA VAL A 122 4.59 9.89 0.98
C VAL A 122 3.77 10.78 1.90
N PHE A 123 2.47 10.77 1.69
CA PHE A 123 1.48 11.44 2.53
C PHE A 123 0.48 10.42 3.07
N GLU A 124 -0.28 10.87 4.05
CA GLU A 124 -1.51 10.22 4.50
C GLU A 124 -2.66 11.22 4.54
N ILE A 125 -3.88 10.71 4.40
CA ILE A 125 -5.11 11.49 4.55
C ILE A 125 -6.10 10.71 5.40
N ASP A 126 -6.77 11.40 6.31
CA ASP A 126 -7.83 10.84 7.13
C ASP A 126 -9.00 10.45 6.22
N HIS A 127 -9.47 9.20 6.32
CA HIS A 127 -10.52 8.72 5.45
C HIS A 127 -11.87 9.40 5.71
N GLU A 128 -12.15 9.89 6.91
CA GLU A 128 -13.39 10.62 7.19
C GLU A 128 -13.42 11.91 6.37
N TYR A 129 -12.35 12.71 6.44
CA TYR A 129 -12.26 13.95 5.66
C TYR A 129 -12.19 13.71 4.15
N LEU A 130 -11.47 12.67 3.72
CA LEU A 130 -11.42 12.30 2.32
C LEU A 130 -12.81 11.91 1.80
N PHE A 131 -13.55 11.07 2.52
CA PHE A 131 -14.86 10.61 2.07
C PHE A 131 -15.89 11.73 2.08
N ASP A 132 -15.87 12.62 3.07
CA ASP A 132 -16.76 13.79 3.11
C ASP A 132 -16.63 14.65 1.84
N ILE A 133 -15.40 15.05 1.48
CA ILE A 133 -15.18 15.90 0.29
C ILE A 133 -15.43 15.15 -1.02
N MET A 134 -15.25 13.83 -1.03
CA MET A 134 -15.57 12.99 -2.19
C MET A 134 -17.06 12.90 -2.42
N TYR A 135 -17.86 12.67 -1.38
CA TYR A 135 -19.31 12.60 -1.52
C TYR A 135 -19.89 13.89 -2.11
N ASP A 136 -19.38 15.04 -1.67
CA ASP A 136 -19.75 16.34 -2.23
C ASP A 136 -19.36 16.46 -3.71
N ALA A 137 -18.14 16.04 -4.08
CA ALA A 137 -17.68 16.09 -5.48
C ALA A 137 -18.49 15.13 -6.37
N GLU A 138 -18.68 13.88 -5.94
CA GLU A 138 -19.42 12.85 -6.67
C GLU A 138 -20.89 13.23 -6.87
N ALA A 139 -21.52 13.86 -5.88
CA ALA A 139 -22.90 14.36 -6.00
C ALA A 139 -23.05 15.42 -7.11
N ASN A 140 -21.97 16.13 -7.46
CA ASN A 140 -21.91 17.11 -8.53
C ASN A 140 -21.30 16.55 -9.84
N GLY A 141 -20.93 15.26 -9.86
CA GLY A 141 -20.25 14.64 -11.01
C GLY A 141 -18.82 15.12 -11.22
N GLU A 142 -18.14 15.52 -10.14
CA GLU A 142 -16.81 16.11 -10.14
C GLU A 142 -15.75 15.19 -9.51
N ILE A 143 -14.49 15.52 -9.77
CA ILE A 143 -13.34 14.95 -9.06
C ILE A 143 -12.83 15.98 -8.05
N VAL A 144 -12.63 15.55 -6.80
CA VAL A 144 -11.94 16.37 -5.79
C VAL A 144 -10.59 16.82 -6.33
N ASN A 145 -10.35 18.13 -6.37
CA ASN A 145 -9.10 18.66 -6.89
C ASN A 145 -7.97 18.58 -5.85
N LYS A 146 -6.72 18.63 -6.33
CA LYS A 146 -5.52 18.56 -5.48
C LYS A 146 -5.50 19.61 -4.37
N GLU A 147 -5.99 20.83 -4.62
CA GLU A 147 -5.99 21.91 -3.63
C GLU A 147 -6.91 21.64 -2.44
N GLN A 148 -8.04 20.94 -2.67
CA GLN A 148 -8.92 20.47 -1.60
C GLN A 148 -8.25 19.35 -0.81
N LEU A 149 -7.67 18.36 -1.50
CA LEU A 149 -6.97 17.24 -0.86
C LEU A 149 -5.83 17.75 0.05
N LEU A 150 -5.00 18.67 -0.44
CA LEU A 150 -3.84 19.22 0.28
C LEU A 150 -4.17 19.81 1.66
N ARG A 151 -5.42 20.22 1.91
CA ARG A 151 -5.84 20.76 3.22
C ARG A 151 -5.89 19.70 4.31
N TYR A 152 -6.02 18.44 3.94
CA TYR A 152 -6.19 17.30 4.85
C TYR A 152 -5.01 16.33 4.83
N MET A 153 -4.07 16.54 3.90
CA MET A 153 -2.88 15.71 3.76
C MET A 153 -1.86 15.96 4.87
N ARG A 154 -1.25 14.90 5.38
CA ARG A 154 -0.18 14.94 6.37
C ARG A 154 1.08 14.28 5.81
N PRO A 155 2.26 14.92 5.89
CA PRO A 155 3.50 14.32 5.40
C PRO A 155 3.90 13.11 6.25
N VAL A 156 4.33 12.04 5.59
CA VAL A 156 4.78 10.79 6.25
C VAL A 156 6.25 10.52 5.98
N SER A 157 6.72 10.71 4.75
CA SER A 157 8.12 10.49 4.36
C SER A 157 8.48 11.29 3.11
N ASP A 158 9.75 11.64 2.93
CA ASP A 158 10.23 12.38 1.76
C ASP A 158 10.09 11.58 0.46
N ASN A 159 10.14 10.25 0.55
CA ASN A 159 9.91 9.31 -0.55
C ASN A 159 9.66 7.88 -0.05
N PHE A 160 9.31 6.99 -0.97
CA PHE A 160 9.00 5.59 -0.65
C PHE A 160 10.22 4.80 -0.16
N TYR A 161 11.44 5.12 -0.60
CA TYR A 161 12.67 4.48 -0.11
C TYR A 161 12.86 4.74 1.39
N LYS A 162 12.85 6.01 1.79
CA LYS A 162 12.94 6.38 3.22
C LYS A 162 11.77 5.85 4.04
N TYR A 163 10.59 5.75 3.42
CA TYR A 163 9.43 5.17 4.09
C TYR A 163 9.68 3.69 4.46
N LEU A 164 10.14 2.89 3.50
CA LEU A 164 10.51 1.49 3.74
C LEU A 164 11.66 1.36 4.75
N ASP A 165 12.68 2.20 4.64
CA ASP A 165 13.82 2.21 5.58
C ASP A 165 13.37 2.52 7.00
N ASN A 166 12.47 3.50 7.19
CA ASN A 166 11.94 3.83 8.51
C ASN A 166 11.16 2.66 9.09
N ILE A 167 10.33 2.00 8.28
CA ILE A 167 9.57 0.82 8.72
C ILE A 167 10.49 -0.31 9.13
N TYR A 168 11.59 -0.52 8.40
CA TYR A 168 12.56 -1.55 8.73
C TYR A 168 13.33 -1.23 10.01
N ASN A 169 13.78 0.02 10.18
CA ASN A 169 14.63 0.43 11.29
C ASN A 169 13.86 0.77 12.59
N ASP A 170 12.56 1.08 12.51
CA ASP A 170 11.71 1.22 13.71
C ASP A 170 11.37 -0.13 14.36
N LEU A 171 11.73 -1.27 13.74
CA LEU A 171 11.55 -2.61 14.31
C LEU A 171 12.55 -2.93 15.44
N ASP A 172 13.52 -2.05 15.69
CA ASP A 172 14.56 -2.20 16.73
C ASP A 172 14.30 -1.34 18.00
N LYS A 173 13.11 -0.73 18.15
CA LYS A 173 12.68 0.01 19.35
C LYS A 173 11.47 -0.64 20.02
#